data_AF-A0AB38F5T5-F1
#
_entry.id   AF-A0AB38F5T5-F1
#
_cell.length_a   1.000
_cell.length_b   1.000
_cell.length_c   1.000
_cell.angle_alpha   90.00
_cell.angle_beta   90.00
_cell.angle_gamma   90.00
#
_symmetry.space_group_name_H-M   'P 1'
#
loop_
_entity.id
_entity.type
_entity.pdbx_description
1 polymer ?
#
loop_
_entity_poly.entity_id
_entity_poly.type
_entity_poly.pdbx_seq_one_letter_code
_entity_poly.pdbx_strand_id
1 'polypeptide(L)'
;MSDIGYFTWDLATTHGDAPCLRDDHIDLTYRQFADRVDAFATQLSEHGVGEGDVVAVMLPNRVELLVVLMAAWRPLSGPGKWDDMRTGILTL
;
A
#
# COMPACT_ATOMS: atom_id res chain seq x y z
N MET A 1 -10.60 0.86 -18.16
CA MET A 1 -9.60 1.89 -18.58
C MET A 1 -9.32 2.73 -17.34
N SER A 2 -8.26 2.52 -16.57
CA SER A 2 -6.94 1.95 -16.86
C SER A 2 -6.60 0.89 -15.82
N ASP A 3 -6.09 -0.26 -16.27
CA ASP A 3 -5.38 -1.18 -15.39
C ASP A 3 -4.10 -0.46 -14.96
N ILE A 4 -4.04 0.00 -13.72
CA ILE A 4 -2.84 0.62 -13.16
C ILE A 4 -1.89 -0.53 -12.81
N GLY A 5 -1.34 -1.20 -13.84
CA GLY A 5 -0.34 -2.27 -13.74
C GLY A 5 1.03 -1.80 -13.21
N TYR A 6 1.07 -0.62 -12.59
CA TYR A 6 2.25 -0.14 -11.86
C TYR A 6 2.15 -0.43 -10.35
N PHE A 7 0.99 -0.89 -9.88
CA PHE A 7 0.86 -1.19 -8.47
C PHE A 7 1.81 -2.31 -8.06
N THR A 8 2.41 -2.14 -6.89
CA THR A 8 3.58 -2.90 -6.45
C THR A 8 3.32 -4.40 -6.34
N TRP A 9 2.07 -4.85 -6.19
CA TRP A 9 1.71 -6.26 -6.16
C TRP A 9 1.77 -6.94 -7.54
N ASP A 10 1.45 -6.23 -8.62
CA ASP A 10 1.57 -6.75 -10.00
C ASP A 10 3.02 -6.72 -10.48
N LEU A 11 3.79 -5.74 -9.99
CA LEU A 11 5.24 -5.73 -10.18
C LEU A 11 5.96 -6.76 -9.32
N ALA A 12 5.44 -7.13 -8.14
CA ALA A 12 6.06 -8.15 -7.29
C ALA A 12 6.00 -9.56 -7.91
N THR A 13 4.98 -9.88 -8.70
CA THR A 13 4.90 -11.16 -9.43
C THR A 13 5.91 -11.22 -10.57
N THR A 14 6.23 -10.07 -11.20
CA THR A 14 7.11 -9.99 -12.38
C THR A 14 8.57 -9.64 -12.03
N HIS A 15 8.79 -8.88 -10.96
CA HIS A 15 10.07 -8.30 -10.54
C HIS A 15 10.29 -8.40 -9.01
N GLY A 16 9.79 -9.46 -8.37
CA GLY A 16 9.75 -9.58 -6.90
C GLY A 16 11.07 -9.35 -6.16
N ASP A 17 12.20 -9.66 -6.79
CA ASP A 17 13.53 -9.49 -6.20
C ASP A 17 14.25 -8.21 -6.67
N ALA A 18 13.63 -7.44 -7.57
CA ALA A 18 14.16 -6.15 -7.99
C ALA A 18 14.01 -5.10 -6.86
N PRO A 19 14.97 -4.16 -6.74
CA PRO A 19 14.86 -3.06 -5.79
C PRO A 19 13.60 -2.23 -6.06
N CYS A 20 12.83 -1.98 -5.00
CA CYS A 20 11.59 -1.20 -5.03
C CYS A 20 11.78 0.13 -4.29
N LEU A 21 12.18 0.07 -3.01
CA LEU A 21 12.39 1.24 -2.17
C LEU A 21 13.69 1.12 -1.39
N ARG A 22 14.35 2.24 -1.17
CA ARG A 22 15.57 2.35 -0.36
C ARG A 22 15.55 3.66 0.39
N ASP A 23 15.91 3.64 1.67
CA ASP A 23 16.34 4.81 2.42
C ASP A 23 17.74 4.57 3.03
N ASP A 24 18.19 5.47 3.89
CA ASP A 24 19.51 5.37 4.52
C ASP A 24 19.67 4.15 5.47
N HIS A 25 18.58 3.46 5.78
CA HIS A 25 18.53 2.37 6.75
C HIS A 25 18.09 1.03 6.14
N ILE A 26 17.18 1.05 5.17
CA ILE A 26 16.57 -0.16 4.63
C ILE A 26 16.44 -0.15 3.12
N ASP A 27 16.67 -1.33 2.54
CA ASP A 27 16.46 -1.65 1.14
C ASP A 27 15.36 -2.70 1.04
N LEU A 28 14.35 -2.45 0.22
CA LEU A 28 13.24 -3.37 -0.01
C LEU A 28 13.10 -3.71 -1.47
N THR A 29 12.92 -5.00 -1.72
CA THR A 29 12.43 -5.50 -2.99
C THR A 29 10.91 -5.35 -3.09
N TYR A 30 10.36 -5.47 -4.30
CA TYR A 30 8.91 -5.40 -4.51
C TYR A 30 8.14 -6.42 -3.65
N ARG A 31 8.68 -7.63 -3.50
CA ARG A 31 8.08 -8.67 -2.64
C ARG A 31 8.07 -8.28 -1.17
N GLN A 32 9.21 -7.85 -0.65
CA GLN A 32 9.32 -7.42 0.76
C GLN A 32 8.46 -6.20 1.06
N PHE A 33 8.32 -5.29 0.09
CA PHE A 33 7.42 -4.16 0.21
C PHE A 33 5.96 -4.61 0.26
N ALA A 34 5.53 -5.47 -0.66
CA ALA A 34 4.18 -6.02 -0.67
C ALA A 34 3.85 -6.77 0.63
N ASP A 35 4.74 -7.63 1.12
CA ASP A 35 4.54 -8.38 2.37
C ASP A 35 4.34 -7.44 3.58
N ARG A 36 5.06 -6.32 3.63
CA ARG A 36 4.92 -5.32 4.71
C ARG A 36 3.64 -4.53 4.61
N VAL A 37 3.26 -4.13 3.39
CA VAL A 37 1.99 -3.45 3.12
C VAL A 37 0.83 -4.35 3.54
N ASP A 38 0.89 -5.64 3.21
CA ASP A 38 -0.13 -6.63 3.55
C ASP A 38 -0.25 -6.80 5.07
N ALA A 39 0.88 -6.98 5.76
CA ALA A 39 0.90 -7.10 7.21
C ALA A 39 0.35 -5.85 7.90
N PHE A 40 0.70 -4.66 7.43
CA PHE A 40 0.22 -3.41 8.02
C PHE A 40 -1.27 -3.17 7.74
N ALA A 41 -1.75 -3.53 6.54
CA ALA A 41 -3.17 -3.46 6.21
C ALA A 41 -3.99 -4.39 7.11
N THR A 42 -3.51 -5.62 7.38
CA THR A 42 -4.15 -6.52 8.35
C THR A 42 -4.20 -5.90 9.74
N GLN A 43 -3.10 -5.29 10.21
CA GLN A 43 -3.08 -4.61 11.51
C GLN A 43 -4.07 -3.45 11.57
N LEU A 44 -4.17 -2.62 10.52
CA LEU A 44 -5.14 -1.53 10.47
C LEU A 44 -6.58 -2.07 10.61
N SER A 45 -6.92 -3.16 9.92
CA SER A 45 -8.24 -3.78 10.04
C SER A 45 -8.51 -4.40 11.40
N GLU A 46 -7.50 -5.00 12.04
CA GLU A 46 -7.62 -5.48 13.43
C GLU A 46 -7.90 -4.32 14.40
N HIS A 47 -7.44 -3.10 14.08
CA HIS A 47 -7.74 -1.88 14.83
C HIS A 47 -9.06 -1.22 14.42
N GLY A 48 -9.84 -1.85 13.53
CA GLY A 48 -11.16 -1.39 13.11
C GLY A 48 -11.16 -0.37 11.97
N VAL A 49 -10.01 -0.15 11.30
CA VAL A 49 -9.93 0.73 10.13
C VAL A 49 -10.51 0.03 8.91
N GLY A 50 -11.51 0.66 8.31
CA GLY A 50 -12.22 0.19 7.13
C GLY A 50 -12.28 1.21 5.99
N GLU A 51 -13.10 0.90 4.98
CA GLU A 51 -13.30 1.76 3.83
C GLU A 51 -13.97 3.08 4.23
N GLY A 52 -13.37 4.21 3.83
CA GLY A 52 -13.86 5.55 4.15
C GLY A 52 -13.31 6.14 5.46
N ASP A 53 -12.56 5.36 6.23
CA ASP A 53 -11.89 5.86 7.44
C ASP A 53 -10.66 6.71 7.11
N VAL A 54 -10.41 7.71 7.96
CA VAL A 54 -9.26 8.61 7.83
C VAL A 54 -8.12 8.14 8.72
N VAL A 55 -7.02 7.72 8.11
CA VAL A 55 -5.79 7.33 8.80
C VAL A 55 -4.81 8.51 8.80
N ALA A 56 -4.55 9.09 9.97
CA ALA A 56 -3.51 10.09 10.14
C ALA A 56 -2.14 9.42 10.33
N VAL A 57 -1.17 9.77 9.48
CA VAL A 57 0.19 9.20 9.52
C VAL A 57 1.17 10.31 9.87
N MET A 58 1.86 10.18 10.99
CA MET A 58 2.92 11.10 11.41
C MET A 58 4.23 10.32 11.53
N LEU A 59 4.92 10.17 10.41
CA LEU A 59 6.21 9.48 10.31
C LEU A 59 7.22 10.37 9.58
N PRO A 60 8.52 10.21 9.85
CA PRO A 60 9.56 10.83 9.02
C PRO A 60 9.44 10.35 7.57
N ASN A 61 9.94 11.13 6.59
CA ASN A 61 9.93 10.75 5.17
C ASN A 61 10.90 9.57 4.92
N ARG A 62 10.40 8.37 5.19
CA ARG A 62 11.11 7.08 5.17
C ARG A 62 10.24 6.04 4.50
N VAL A 63 10.81 4.86 4.25
CA VAL A 63 10.11 3.75 3.59
C VAL A 63 8.82 3.36 4.33
N GLU A 64 8.77 3.46 5.66
CA GLU A 64 7.57 3.17 6.44
C GLU A 64 6.39 4.07 6.08
N LEU A 65 6.63 5.34 5.72
CA LEU A 65 5.57 6.25 5.28
C LEU A 65 4.87 5.70 4.03
N LEU A 66 5.63 5.17 3.09
CA LEU A 66 5.11 4.58 1.86
C LEU A 66 4.39 3.25 2.12
N VAL A 67 4.90 2.43 3.06
CA VAL A 67 4.21 1.21 3.49
C VAL A 67 2.85 1.54 4.08
N VAL A 68 2.77 2.52 4.98
CA VAL A 68 1.51 2.92 5.62
C VAL A 68 0.54 3.52 4.60
N LEU A 69 1.02 4.39 3.71
CA LEU A 69 0.18 4.98 2.67
C LEU A 69 -0.41 3.90 1.76
N MET A 70 0.42 2.94 1.31
CA MET A 70 -0.05 1.84 0.46
C MET A 70 -0.98 0.89 1.21
N ALA A 71 -0.75 0.64 2.50
CA ALA A 71 -1.62 -0.19 3.32
C ALA A 71 -2.99 0.45 3.54
N ALA A 72 -3.05 1.77 3.73
CA ALA A 72 -4.31 2.51 3.83
C ALA A 72 -5.05 2.60 2.48
N TRP A 73 -4.31 2.67 1.37
CA TRP A 73 -4.89 2.62 0.02
C TRP A 73 -5.26 1.21 -0.45
N ARG A 74 -4.69 0.17 0.17
CA ARG A 74 -4.95 -1.20 -0.23
C ARG A 74 -6.41 -1.52 0.07
N PRO A 75 -7.23 -1.85 -0.95
CA PRO A 75 -8.54 -2.38 -0.68
C PRO A 75 -8.34 -3.70 0.08
N LEU A 76 -8.88 -3.80 1.29
CA LEU A 76 -9.00 -5.07 2.02
C LEU A 76 -9.88 -6.09 1.28
N SER A 77 -10.59 -5.62 0.27
CA SER A 77 -11.27 -6.38 -0.77
C SER A 77 -10.26 -6.88 -1.80
N GLY A 78 -10.07 -8.19 -1.85
CA GLY A 78 -9.12 -8.88 -2.75
C GLY A 78 -9.26 -8.54 -4.25
N PRO A 79 -8.35 -9.08 -5.08
CA PRO A 79 -8.22 -8.70 -6.49
C PRO A 79 -9.53 -8.89 -7.25
N GLY A 80 -10.10 -7.80 -7.77
CA GLY A 80 -11.23 -7.86 -8.71
C GLY A 80 -12.43 -6.93 -8.48
N LYS A 81 -12.35 -5.89 -7.64
CA LYS A 81 -13.50 -4.99 -7.37
C LYS A 81 -13.26 -3.51 -7.65
N TRP A 82 -12.53 -3.20 -8.72
CA TRP A 82 -12.21 -1.83 -9.11
C TRP A 82 -13.32 -1.08 -9.86
N ASP A 83 -14.52 -1.65 -10.00
CA ASP A 83 -15.62 -1.04 -10.80
C ASP A 83 -16.50 -0.04 -10.01
N ASP A 84 -16.32 0.10 -8.69
CA ASP A 84 -17.28 0.84 -7.84
C ASP A 84 -16.65 1.77 -6.79
N MET A 85 -15.51 2.43 -7.07
CA MET A 85 -14.85 3.29 -6.08
C MET A 85 -14.79 4.77 -6.51
N ARG A 86 -15.87 5.50 -6.19
CA ARG A 86 -15.86 6.96 -6.10
C ARG A 86 -15.30 7.38 -4.74
N THR A 87 -13.99 7.42 -4.56
CA THR A 87 -13.39 7.92 -3.31
C THR A 87 -12.38 9.01 -3.62
N GLY A 88 -12.78 10.26 -3.34
CA GLY A 88 -11.92 11.43 -3.41
C GLY A 88 -10.99 11.50 -2.21
N ILE A 89 -9.70 11.71 -2.46
CA ILE A 89 -8.76 12.16 -1.44
C ILE A 89 -9.00 13.66 -1.22
N LEU A 90 -9.42 14.03 -0.02
CA LEU A 90 -9.30 15.40 0.46
C LEU A 90 -7.92 15.55 1.10
N THR A 91 -6.99 16.13 0.34
CA THR A 91 -5.77 16.73 0.89
C THR A 91 -6.20 18.07 1.52
N LEU A 92 -6.05 18.21 2.84
CA LEU A 92 -6.04 19.54 3.49
C LEU A 92 -4.74 20.27 3.20
#